data_AF-A0AAN9YGS8-F1
#
_entry.id   AF-A0AAN9YGS8-F1
#
_cell.length_a   1.000
_cell.length_b   1.000
_cell.length_c   1.000
_cell.angle_alpha   90.00
_cell.angle_beta   90.00
_cell.angle_gamma   90.00
#
_symmetry.space_group_name_H-M   'P 1'
#
loop_
_entity.id
_entity.type
_entity.pdbx_description
1 polymer ?
#
loop_
_entity_poly.entity_id
_entity_poly.type
_entity_poly.pdbx_seq_one_letter_code
_entity_poly.pdbx_strand_id
1 'polypeptide(L)'
;MARLTSLLLLGAIGASAHPSNHARFHNKHRQVEDRNIGDIVSAVIDGVEVFWTQTEDYGAAAATPTSAGIVAGKPNENFQVAATSTAVFATTFSTSFATTEVSASTSTSISSAAATSTSTSTSSSSSGSGVTEYTSFSDYCSSGSKKRATTAEIKYAGNTGEDSDYGCNIMLLGNSDLASKYDNTVKFFGASNDMFCVVWNKIGSDGGVDGFFLSDTATTFTLAAGAEQYIALDANTQGGGACVEGTSISDVLTTTYGEVGMTWVEWDAQNSSNDDWSGADASCIVAQDAGLTVNGMQVCLESDSSQCSSISAGATSVDNAYTADLADADGVGLNIDGGLKITVNLGY
;
A
#
# COMPACT_ATOMS: atom_id res chain seq x y z
N MET A 1 45.65 -26.89 -36.64
CA MET A 1 44.54 -25.96 -36.92
C MET A 1 43.42 -26.25 -35.93
N ALA A 2 43.17 -25.31 -35.02
CA ALA A 2 42.10 -25.38 -34.03
C ALA A 2 40.84 -24.68 -34.58
N ARG A 3 39.66 -25.25 -34.36
CA ARG A 3 38.33 -24.59 -34.18
C ARG A 3 37.41 -25.62 -33.49
N LEU A 4 37.09 -25.43 -32.21
CA LEU A 4 35.95 -24.65 -31.64
C LEU A 4 34.61 -25.42 -31.67
N THR A 5 34.34 -26.03 -30.51
CA THR A 5 33.12 -25.96 -29.68
C THR A 5 31.81 -25.44 -30.29
N SER A 6 30.72 -26.17 -30.07
CA SER A 6 29.48 -25.64 -29.46
C SER A 6 28.48 -26.78 -29.17
N LEU A 7 28.39 -27.17 -27.90
CA LEU A 7 27.18 -27.76 -27.33
C LEU A 7 26.22 -26.59 -27.04
N LEU A 8 25.06 -26.56 -27.69
CA LEU A 8 23.94 -25.74 -27.26
C LEU A 8 22.89 -26.68 -26.66
N LEU A 9 22.80 -26.72 -25.34
CA LEU A 9 21.70 -27.32 -24.61
C LEU A 9 21.09 -26.21 -23.76
N LEU A 10 20.13 -25.47 -24.34
CA LEU A 10 19.30 -24.53 -23.60
C LEU A 10 18.12 -25.31 -23.00
N GLY A 11 18.22 -25.62 -21.71
CA GLY A 11 17.06 -26.00 -20.90
C GLY A 11 16.24 -24.75 -20.63
N ALA A 12 15.06 -24.65 -21.26
CA ALA A 12 14.04 -23.73 -20.82
C ALA A 12 13.35 -24.32 -19.59
N ILE A 13 13.76 -23.87 -18.40
CA ILE A 13 12.98 -24.05 -17.18
C ILE A 13 11.83 -23.05 -17.28
N GLY A 14 10.65 -23.53 -17.65
CA GLY A 14 9.42 -22.79 -17.54
C GLY A 14 9.04 -22.66 -16.06
N ALA A 15 9.35 -21.51 -15.47
CA ALA A 15 8.60 -20.97 -14.35
C ALA A 15 7.87 -19.74 -14.91
N SER A 16 6.65 -19.94 -15.40
CA SER A 16 5.70 -18.86 -15.59
C SER A 16 5.23 -18.41 -14.20
N ALA A 17 6.06 -17.64 -13.52
CA ALA A 17 5.56 -16.68 -12.55
C ALA A 17 4.91 -15.58 -13.39
N HIS A 18 3.58 -15.56 -13.43
CA HIS A 18 2.87 -14.38 -13.90
C HIS A 18 3.27 -13.27 -12.91
N PRO A 19 3.93 -12.18 -13.33
CA PRO A 19 4.11 -11.03 -12.45
C PRO A 19 2.71 -10.64 -11.94
N SER A 20 2.56 -10.27 -10.66
CA SER A 20 1.38 -9.45 -10.37
C SER A 20 1.63 -8.17 -11.12
N ASN A 21 0.63 -7.75 -11.86
CA ASN A 21 0.75 -6.55 -12.63
C ASN A 21 0.39 -5.30 -11.79
N HIS A 22 0.39 -5.40 -10.46
CA HIS A 22 0.11 -4.32 -9.51
C HIS A 22 1.40 -3.55 -9.12
N ALA A 23 1.35 -2.22 -9.11
CA ALA A 23 2.50 -1.39 -8.73
C ALA A 23 2.68 -1.30 -7.20
N ARG A 24 3.45 -2.23 -6.61
CA ARG A 24 3.77 -2.28 -5.16
C ARG A 24 4.30 -0.96 -4.57
N PHE A 25 3.87 -0.61 -3.37
CA PHE A 25 4.22 0.62 -2.64
C PHE A 25 5.47 0.47 -1.78
N HIS A 26 5.76 -0.77 -1.39
CA HIS A 26 6.71 -1.05 -0.32
C HIS A 26 8.18 -1.23 -0.76
N ASN A 27 8.49 -1.33 -2.06
CA ASN A 27 9.87 -1.49 -2.56
C ASN A 27 10.77 -0.26 -2.30
N LYS A 28 10.20 0.86 -1.86
CA LYS A 28 10.94 2.07 -1.45
C LYS A 28 11.01 2.27 0.07
N HIS A 29 10.53 1.35 0.92
CA HIS A 29 10.70 1.47 2.39
C HIS A 29 12.14 1.42 2.87
N ARG A 30 13.10 1.15 1.98
CA ARG A 30 14.46 1.64 2.21
C ARG A 30 14.47 3.14 1.99
N GLN A 31 13.99 3.88 2.98
CA GLN A 31 14.40 5.24 3.22
C GLN A 31 15.92 5.19 3.36
N VAL A 32 16.60 5.41 2.24
CA VAL A 32 17.98 5.86 2.23
C VAL A 32 17.91 7.13 3.07
N GLU A 33 18.56 7.14 4.24
CA GLU A 33 18.72 8.37 5.03
C GLU A 33 18.97 9.53 4.06
N ASP A 34 18.25 10.65 4.20
CA ASP A 34 18.49 11.82 3.36
C ASP A 34 19.99 12.12 3.34
N ARG A 35 20.62 11.84 2.19
CA ARG A 35 22.06 11.95 2.05
C ARG A 35 22.41 13.38 1.71
N ASN A 36 23.20 13.97 2.59
CA ASN A 36 23.67 15.34 2.42
C ASN A 36 24.54 15.44 1.17
N ILE A 37 24.55 16.61 0.56
CA ILE A 37 25.53 16.94 -0.49
C ILE A 37 26.92 16.70 0.10
N GLY A 38 27.72 15.87 -0.58
CA GLY A 38 29.04 15.42 -0.11
C GLY A 38 29.09 14.00 0.44
N ASP A 39 27.96 13.34 0.67
CA ASP A 39 27.95 11.94 1.11
C ASP A 39 28.43 10.99 0.01
N ILE A 40 29.15 9.94 0.42
CA ILE A 40 29.54 8.86 -0.47
C ILE A 40 28.40 7.86 -0.56
N VAL A 41 27.85 7.74 -1.75
CA VAL A 41 26.86 6.74 -2.12
C VAL A 41 27.56 5.49 -2.61
N SER A 42 27.23 4.34 -2.03
CA SER A 42 27.53 3.03 -2.61
C SER A 42 26.26 2.39 -3.18
N ALA A 43 26.40 1.70 -4.32
CA ALA A 43 25.36 0.83 -4.87
C ALA A 43 25.98 -0.38 -5.57
N VAL A 44 25.24 -1.46 -5.69
CA VAL A 44 25.63 -2.61 -6.52
C VAL A 44 24.84 -2.54 -7.82
N ILE A 45 25.52 -2.32 -8.94
CA ILE A 45 24.94 -2.30 -10.29
C ILE A 45 25.55 -3.47 -11.07
N ASP A 46 24.71 -4.35 -11.59
CA ASP A 46 25.13 -5.57 -12.31
C ASP A 46 26.13 -6.45 -11.53
N GLY A 47 25.99 -6.50 -10.20
CA GLY A 47 26.88 -7.26 -9.32
C GLY A 47 28.22 -6.58 -9.03
N VAL A 48 28.42 -5.34 -9.49
CA VAL A 48 29.62 -4.54 -9.23
C VAL A 48 29.29 -3.42 -8.25
N GLU A 49 30.08 -3.31 -7.19
CA GLU A 49 29.97 -2.20 -6.26
C GLU A 49 30.55 -0.92 -6.88
N VAL A 50 29.72 0.13 -6.95
CA VAL A 50 30.07 1.45 -7.46
C VAL A 50 29.89 2.49 -6.36
N PHE A 51 30.71 3.53 -6.40
CA PHE A 51 30.67 4.64 -5.44
C PHE A 51 30.61 5.98 -6.16
N TRP A 52 29.80 6.92 -5.68
CA TRP A 52 29.81 8.31 -6.14
C TRP A 52 29.52 9.27 -4.99
N THR A 53 29.92 10.53 -5.16
CA THR A 53 29.59 11.59 -4.19
C THR A 53 28.28 12.26 -4.60
N GLN A 54 27.37 12.45 -3.65
CA GLN A 54 26.13 13.20 -3.86
C GLN A 54 26.46 14.66 -4.22
N THR A 55 26.10 15.12 -5.42
CA THR A 55 26.27 16.51 -5.86
C THR A 55 24.93 17.24 -5.96
N GLU A 56 24.99 18.56 -6.01
CA GLU A 56 23.85 19.50 -6.03
C GLU A 56 22.95 19.36 -7.29
N ASP A 57 23.40 18.61 -8.30
CA ASP A 57 22.70 18.43 -9.59
C ASP A 57 21.58 17.37 -9.55
N TYR A 58 21.39 16.67 -8.42
CA TYR A 58 20.32 15.68 -8.28
C TYR A 58 19.03 16.37 -7.81
N GLY A 59 18.16 16.77 -8.75
CA GLY A 59 16.81 17.29 -8.43
C GLY A 59 16.38 18.53 -9.21
N ALA A 60 17.29 19.22 -9.89
CA ALA A 60 16.89 20.26 -10.85
C ALA A 60 16.67 19.62 -12.22
N ALA A 61 15.43 19.59 -12.69
CA ALA A 61 15.14 19.31 -14.10
C ALA A 61 15.92 20.32 -14.95
N ALA A 62 17.03 19.89 -15.55
CA ALA A 62 17.80 20.73 -16.45
C ALA A 62 16.90 21.10 -17.63
N ALA A 63 16.43 22.35 -17.64
CA ALA A 63 15.83 22.94 -18.80
C ALA A 63 16.86 22.89 -19.93
N THR A 64 16.50 22.24 -21.04
CA THR A 64 17.22 22.05 -22.32
C THR A 64 18.03 20.73 -22.45
N PRO A 65 17.72 19.88 -23.45
CA PRO A 65 18.42 18.62 -23.66
C PRO A 65 19.65 18.84 -24.53
N THR A 66 20.80 19.06 -23.91
CA THR A 66 22.09 18.86 -24.59
C THR A 66 23.06 18.18 -23.65
N SER A 67 23.14 16.85 -23.79
CA SER A 67 24.26 16.00 -23.39
C SER A 67 24.67 16.05 -21.90
N ALA A 68 23.84 15.50 -21.02
CA ALA A 68 24.31 14.86 -19.79
C ALA A 68 24.43 13.34 -20.04
N GLY A 69 25.34 12.98 -20.95
CA GLY A 69 25.77 11.59 -21.08
C GLY A 69 26.70 11.25 -19.93
N ILE A 70 26.40 10.16 -19.22
CA ILE A 70 27.30 9.55 -18.23
C ILE A 70 28.66 9.35 -18.89
N VAL A 71 29.67 10.13 -18.50
CA VAL A 71 31.06 9.84 -18.85
C VAL A 71 31.60 8.94 -17.75
N ALA A 72 31.47 7.63 -17.96
CA ALA A 72 32.22 6.65 -17.18
C ALA A 72 33.72 6.88 -17.43
N GLY A 73 34.40 7.53 -16.49
CA GLY A 73 35.86 7.55 -16.45
C GLY A 73 36.37 6.12 -16.34
N LYS A 74 37.25 5.72 -17.26
CA LYS A 74 37.90 4.40 -17.25
C LYS A 74 38.52 4.10 -15.88
N PRO A 75 38.37 2.88 -15.33
CA PRO A 75 39.13 2.47 -14.16
C PRO A 75 40.63 2.45 -14.48
N ASN A 76 41.45 2.97 -13.55
CA ASN A 76 42.89 2.75 -13.57
C ASN A 76 43.18 1.26 -13.32
N GLU A 77 43.92 0.65 -14.23
CA GLU A 77 44.49 -0.70 -14.13
C GLU A 77 45.48 -0.77 -12.96
N ASN A 78 45.00 -1.05 -11.74
CA ASN A 78 45.77 -1.72 -10.66
C ASN A 78 45.00 -1.83 -9.33
N PHE A 79 43.95 -2.66 -9.27
CA PHE A 79 43.46 -3.14 -7.98
C PHE A 79 43.35 -4.66 -8.00
N GLN A 80 44.23 -5.31 -7.25
CA GLN A 80 44.20 -6.76 -7.06
C GLN A 80 43.18 -7.12 -5.98
N VAL A 81 42.29 -8.04 -6.32
CA VAL A 81 41.29 -8.62 -5.40
C VAL A 81 41.99 -9.64 -4.50
N ALA A 82 42.04 -9.36 -3.20
CA ALA A 82 42.38 -10.35 -2.18
C ALA A 82 41.11 -11.09 -1.76
N ALA A 83 40.93 -12.32 -2.26
CA ALA A 83 39.92 -13.24 -1.79
C ALA A 83 40.17 -13.59 -0.31
N THR A 84 39.17 -13.43 0.55
CA THR A 84 39.20 -13.99 1.91
C THR A 84 37.97 -14.85 2.15
N SER A 85 38.26 -16.05 2.62
CA SER A 85 37.42 -17.24 2.70
C SER A 85 36.19 -17.12 3.60
N THR A 86 35.15 -17.81 3.15
CA THR A 86 33.95 -18.22 3.87
C THR A 86 34.31 -19.03 5.12
N ALA A 87 33.76 -18.64 6.28
CA ALA A 87 33.72 -19.48 7.48
C ALA A 87 32.26 -19.65 7.91
N VAL A 88 31.80 -20.89 7.84
CA VAL A 88 30.46 -21.35 8.22
C VAL A 88 30.45 -21.53 9.74
N PHE A 89 29.53 -20.87 10.44
CA PHE A 89 29.19 -21.20 11.83
C PHE A 89 27.76 -21.72 11.90
N ALA A 90 27.65 -23.05 11.96
CA ALA A 90 26.45 -23.73 12.41
C ALA A 90 26.36 -23.56 13.93
N THR A 91 25.28 -22.95 14.42
CA THR A 91 24.97 -22.92 15.85
C THR A 91 23.62 -23.56 16.05
N THR A 92 23.64 -24.81 16.53
CA THR A 92 22.51 -25.51 17.15
C THR A 92 22.06 -24.75 18.40
N PHE A 93 20.77 -24.44 18.52
CA PHE A 93 20.15 -24.17 19.82
C PHE A 93 18.93 -25.04 20.05
N SER A 94 18.93 -25.57 21.28
CA SER A 94 18.08 -26.62 21.81
C SER A 94 16.75 -26.07 22.29
N THR A 95 15.69 -26.81 22.03
CA THR A 95 14.34 -26.67 22.60
C THR A 95 14.37 -26.84 24.12
N SER A 96 13.69 -25.95 24.83
CA SER A 96 13.22 -26.19 26.20
C SER A 96 11.82 -25.61 26.38
N PHE A 97 10.86 -26.51 26.52
CA PHE A 97 9.46 -26.30 26.85
C PHE A 97 9.36 -26.04 28.36
N ALA A 98 8.65 -24.98 28.76
CA ALA A 98 8.22 -24.78 30.13
C ALA A 98 6.73 -24.41 30.12
N THR A 99 5.92 -25.41 30.46
CA THR A 99 4.52 -25.28 30.87
C THR A 99 4.44 -24.57 32.21
N THR A 100 3.66 -23.50 32.28
CA THR A 100 3.13 -22.94 33.52
C THR A 100 1.63 -22.78 33.38
N GLU A 101 0.90 -23.72 33.98
CA GLU A 101 -0.47 -23.51 34.42
C GLU A 101 -0.45 -22.56 35.63
N VAL A 102 -1.49 -21.73 35.80
CA VAL A 102 -2.32 -21.66 37.02
C VAL A 102 -3.36 -20.52 36.93
N SER A 103 -4.60 -20.95 37.18
CA SER A 103 -5.76 -20.30 37.80
C SER A 103 -6.39 -19.02 37.25
N ALA A 104 -7.60 -19.27 36.76
CA ALA A 104 -8.75 -18.38 36.77
C ALA A 104 -9.02 -17.74 38.14
N SER A 105 -9.47 -16.49 38.11
CA SER A 105 -10.20 -15.88 39.21
C SER A 105 -11.47 -15.23 38.67
N THR A 106 -12.57 -15.76 39.17
CA THR A 106 -13.96 -15.35 38.99
C THR A 106 -14.18 -13.96 39.60
N SER A 107 -14.77 -13.04 38.85
CA SER A 107 -15.42 -11.87 39.43
C SER A 107 -16.74 -11.57 38.73
N THR A 108 -17.78 -11.67 39.55
CA THR A 108 -19.20 -11.50 39.30
C THR A 108 -19.55 -10.04 38.98
N SER A 109 -20.27 -9.80 37.89
CA SER A 109 -20.99 -8.53 37.69
C SER A 109 -22.46 -8.77 37.37
N ILE A 110 -23.23 -8.34 38.35
CA ILE A 110 -24.67 -8.22 38.56
C ILE A 110 -25.43 -7.61 37.37
N SER A 111 -26.54 -8.23 36.97
CA SER A 111 -27.55 -7.69 36.04
C SER A 111 -28.34 -6.53 36.65
N SER A 112 -28.60 -5.49 35.86
CA SER A 112 -29.69 -4.48 35.97
C SER A 112 -29.55 -3.54 34.76
N ALA A 113 -30.53 -3.11 33.98
CA ALA A 113 -31.96 -3.33 33.88
C ALA A 113 -32.34 -3.02 32.42
N ALA A 114 -33.36 -3.70 31.90
CA ALA A 114 -33.92 -3.47 30.58
C ALA A 114 -34.60 -2.08 30.51
N ALA A 115 -34.20 -1.26 29.54
CA ALA A 115 -34.98 -0.13 29.07
C ALA A 115 -35.64 -0.52 27.75
N THR A 116 -36.94 -0.79 27.81
CA THR A 116 -37.82 -0.96 26.66
C THR A 116 -37.95 0.40 25.97
N SER A 117 -37.21 0.60 24.88
CA SER A 117 -37.39 1.72 23.97
C SER A 117 -37.95 1.19 22.67
N THR A 118 -39.24 1.44 22.47
CA THR A 118 -39.98 1.19 21.23
C THR A 118 -39.42 2.12 20.16
N SER A 119 -38.45 1.65 19.38
CA SER A 119 -37.95 2.37 18.20
C SER A 119 -38.72 1.88 16.98
N THR A 120 -39.60 2.75 16.50
CA THR A 120 -40.15 2.77 15.15
C THR A 120 -39.10 2.37 14.13
N SER A 121 -39.40 1.30 13.38
CA SER A 121 -38.67 0.84 12.22
C SER A 121 -38.75 1.89 11.11
N THR A 122 -37.78 2.80 11.10
CA THR A 122 -37.38 3.50 9.89
C THR A 122 -36.13 2.77 9.41
N SER A 123 -36.23 2.08 8.29
CA SER A 123 -35.11 1.48 7.58
C SER A 123 -34.02 2.53 7.35
N SER A 124 -33.03 2.58 8.23
CA SER A 124 -31.82 3.36 8.06
C SER A 124 -30.95 2.63 7.05
N SER A 125 -31.14 2.95 5.77
CA SER A 125 -30.10 2.78 4.76
C SER A 125 -28.80 3.33 5.36
N SER A 126 -27.81 2.48 5.62
CA SER A 126 -26.52 2.89 6.18
C SER A 126 -25.87 3.87 5.22
N SER A 127 -25.95 5.16 5.55
CA SER A 127 -25.41 6.22 4.71
C SER A 127 -24.00 6.56 5.20
N GLY A 128 -23.01 6.30 4.36
CA GLY A 128 -21.66 6.84 4.53
C GLY A 128 -21.66 8.37 4.47
N SER A 129 -20.52 8.97 4.76
CA SER A 129 -20.25 10.39 4.50
C SER A 129 -19.91 10.62 3.02
N GLY A 130 -20.02 11.86 2.56
CA GLY A 130 -19.59 12.27 1.21
C GLY A 130 -20.74 12.70 0.30
N VAL A 131 -20.51 12.66 -1.02
CA VAL A 131 -21.52 13.07 -2.01
C VAL A 131 -22.70 12.10 -2.00
N THR A 132 -23.91 12.60 -2.21
CA THR A 132 -25.14 11.80 -2.18
C THR A 132 -25.82 11.67 -3.53
N GLU A 133 -25.35 12.44 -4.52
CA GLU A 133 -25.78 12.40 -5.91
C GLU A 133 -24.58 12.12 -6.82
N TYR A 134 -24.86 11.58 -8.00
CA TYR A 134 -23.82 11.28 -8.98
C TYR A 134 -23.07 12.54 -9.36
N THR A 135 -21.76 12.53 -9.10
CA THR A 135 -20.84 13.61 -9.43
C THR A 135 -19.72 13.00 -10.23
N SER A 136 -19.50 13.48 -11.46
CA SER A 136 -18.36 13.01 -12.25
C SER A 136 -17.05 13.46 -11.58
N PHE A 137 -15.96 12.71 -11.75
CA PHE A 137 -14.65 13.18 -11.25
C PHE A 137 -14.24 14.50 -11.90
N SER A 138 -14.64 14.75 -13.15
CA SER A 138 -14.45 16.05 -13.79
C SER A 138 -15.28 17.19 -13.17
N ASP A 139 -16.35 16.92 -12.44
CA ASP A 139 -17.07 17.97 -11.71
C ASP A 139 -16.55 18.10 -10.27
N TYR A 140 -16.22 16.97 -9.64
CA TYR A 140 -15.72 16.91 -8.27
C TYR A 140 -14.31 17.48 -8.13
N CYS A 141 -13.41 17.10 -9.05
CA CYS A 141 -11.98 17.41 -9.03
C CYS A 141 -11.66 18.68 -9.86
N SER A 142 -12.65 19.53 -10.14
CA SER A 142 -12.50 20.73 -11.01
C SER A 142 -12.80 22.04 -10.31
N SER A 143 -12.51 22.15 -9.01
CA SER A 143 -12.60 23.43 -8.28
C SER A 143 -11.48 24.42 -8.69
N GLY A 144 -11.40 24.73 -9.99
CA GLY A 144 -10.54 25.73 -10.60
C GLY A 144 -9.75 25.16 -11.77
N SER A 145 -10.16 25.48 -13.00
CA SER A 145 -9.48 25.26 -14.31
C SER A 145 -7.95 25.08 -14.26
N LYS A 146 -7.49 23.92 -13.81
CA LYS A 146 -6.07 23.56 -13.76
C LYS A 146 -5.89 22.18 -14.37
N LYS A 147 -4.63 21.91 -14.66
CA LYS A 147 -4.21 20.86 -15.57
C LYS A 147 -4.09 19.57 -14.77
N ARG A 148 -4.99 18.62 -15.03
CA ARG A 148 -4.81 17.21 -14.69
C ARG A 148 -3.39 16.77 -14.94
N ALA A 149 -2.86 15.90 -14.09
CA ALA A 149 -1.63 15.18 -14.36
C ALA A 149 -1.59 14.74 -15.83
N THR A 150 -0.50 15.06 -16.53
CA THR A 150 -0.34 14.68 -17.93
C THR A 150 -0.38 13.17 -18.06
N THR A 151 -0.70 12.64 -19.23
CA THR A 151 -0.64 11.19 -19.49
C THR A 151 0.73 10.57 -19.12
N ALA A 152 1.82 11.32 -19.21
CA ALA A 152 3.15 10.84 -18.81
C ALA A 152 3.32 10.77 -17.29
N GLU A 153 2.83 11.78 -16.56
CA GLU A 153 2.78 11.77 -15.09
C GLU A 153 1.82 10.68 -14.60
N ILE A 154 0.65 10.53 -15.20
CA ILE A 154 -0.32 9.45 -14.91
C ILE A 154 0.31 8.07 -15.10
N LYS A 155 1.06 7.85 -16.19
CA LYS A 155 1.74 6.57 -16.43
C LYS A 155 2.87 6.26 -15.45
N TYR A 156 3.49 7.29 -14.87
CA TYR A 156 4.65 7.14 -13.99
C TYR A 156 4.30 7.18 -12.50
N ALA A 157 3.37 8.06 -12.11
CA ALA A 157 3.01 8.41 -10.74
C ALA A 157 1.58 7.98 -10.35
N GLY A 158 0.72 7.72 -11.33
CA GLY A 158 -0.71 7.57 -11.07
C GLY A 158 -1.51 8.85 -11.23
N ASN A 159 -2.82 8.72 -11.09
CA ASN A 159 -3.74 9.82 -10.92
C ASN A 159 -3.80 10.15 -9.42
N THR A 160 -3.29 11.32 -9.05
CA THR A 160 -3.31 11.84 -7.66
C THR A 160 -4.32 12.99 -7.48
N GLY A 161 -5.15 13.24 -8.50
CA GLY A 161 -6.04 14.41 -8.56
C GLY A 161 -5.41 15.57 -9.33
N GLU A 162 -5.80 16.80 -8.95
CA GLU A 162 -5.23 18.03 -9.51
C GLU A 162 -4.13 18.58 -8.59
N ASP A 163 -3.14 19.26 -9.16
CA ASP A 163 -2.04 19.90 -8.40
C ASP A 163 -2.53 20.84 -7.28
N SER A 164 -3.68 21.50 -7.46
CA SER A 164 -4.24 22.42 -6.46
C SER A 164 -5.29 21.79 -5.55
N ASP A 165 -5.62 20.52 -5.77
CA ASP A 165 -6.66 19.76 -5.06
C ASP A 165 -6.23 18.29 -4.98
N TYR A 166 -5.05 18.07 -4.38
CA TYR A 166 -4.50 16.73 -4.19
C TYR A 166 -5.51 15.83 -3.48
N GLY A 167 -5.68 14.61 -4.00
CA GLY A 167 -6.63 13.65 -3.46
C GLY A 167 -8.05 13.76 -4.01
N CYS A 168 -8.38 14.75 -4.87
CA CYS A 168 -9.71 14.85 -5.46
C CYS A 168 -10.08 13.71 -6.43
N ASN A 169 -9.13 12.85 -6.77
CA ASN A 169 -9.35 11.57 -7.45
C ASN A 169 -9.98 10.49 -6.54
N ILE A 170 -10.10 10.76 -5.24
CA ILE A 170 -10.72 9.87 -4.23
C ILE A 170 -11.95 10.58 -3.67
N MET A 171 -13.12 9.97 -3.84
CA MET A 171 -14.41 10.59 -3.49
C MET A 171 -15.18 9.74 -2.49
N LEU A 172 -15.48 10.30 -1.31
CA LEU A 172 -16.41 9.67 -0.37
C LEU A 172 -17.82 9.67 -0.93
N LEU A 173 -18.50 8.53 -0.86
CA LEU A 173 -19.86 8.33 -1.33
C LEU A 173 -20.80 8.00 -0.17
N GLY A 174 -21.94 8.68 -0.15
CA GLY A 174 -22.89 8.57 0.96
C GLY A 174 -23.76 7.31 0.94
N ASN A 175 -23.77 6.51 -0.13
CA ASN A 175 -24.60 5.30 -0.21
C ASN A 175 -24.18 4.33 -1.32
N SER A 176 -24.66 3.09 -1.22
CA SER A 176 -24.41 2.00 -2.16
C SER A 176 -25.01 2.23 -3.56
N ASP A 177 -26.19 2.86 -3.64
CA ASP A 177 -26.85 3.13 -4.92
C ASP A 177 -25.98 4.06 -5.78
N LEU A 178 -25.31 5.01 -5.14
CA LEU A 178 -24.34 5.87 -5.78
C LEU A 178 -23.05 5.12 -6.12
N ALA A 179 -22.52 4.30 -5.20
CA ALA A 179 -21.32 3.49 -5.45
C ALA A 179 -21.46 2.58 -6.68
N SER A 180 -22.65 2.04 -6.94
CA SER A 180 -22.93 1.22 -8.12
C SER A 180 -22.72 1.94 -9.46
N LYS A 181 -22.65 3.28 -9.48
CA LYS A 181 -22.47 4.10 -10.68
C LYS A 181 -21.01 4.38 -11.04
N TYR A 182 -20.06 4.03 -10.18
CA TYR A 182 -18.63 4.21 -10.43
C TYR A 182 -17.99 2.88 -10.79
N ASP A 183 -17.02 2.90 -11.70
CA ASP A 183 -16.30 1.71 -12.13
C ASP A 183 -15.35 1.19 -11.04
N ASN A 184 -14.77 2.09 -10.24
CA ASN A 184 -13.87 1.76 -9.15
C ASN A 184 -14.45 2.20 -7.80
N THR A 185 -14.66 1.25 -6.90
CA THR A 185 -15.18 1.49 -5.55
C THR A 185 -14.54 0.58 -4.51
N VAL A 186 -14.29 1.17 -3.33
CA VAL A 186 -13.88 0.44 -2.12
C VAL A 186 -14.95 0.64 -1.05
N LYS A 187 -15.49 -0.46 -0.52
CA LYS A 187 -16.47 -0.45 0.56
C LYS A 187 -15.82 -0.86 1.88
N PHE A 188 -15.76 0.04 2.86
CA PHE A 188 -15.33 -0.27 4.22
C PHE A 188 -16.52 -0.66 5.08
N PHE A 189 -16.42 -1.77 5.81
CA PHE A 189 -17.50 -2.27 6.67
C PHE A 189 -16.99 -3.23 7.76
N GLY A 190 -17.91 -3.75 8.57
CA GLY A 190 -17.66 -4.89 9.47
C GLY A 190 -17.02 -4.54 10.81
N ALA A 191 -16.72 -3.27 11.06
CA ALA A 191 -16.18 -2.82 12.33
C ALA A 191 -17.18 -3.04 13.49
N SER A 192 -16.70 -3.58 14.61
CA SER A 192 -17.49 -3.74 15.85
C SER A 192 -17.47 -2.52 16.76
N ASN A 193 -16.52 -1.61 16.54
CA ASN A 193 -16.35 -0.35 17.24
C ASN A 193 -16.33 0.79 16.21
N ASP A 194 -16.45 2.03 16.69
CA ASP A 194 -16.24 3.19 15.82
C ASP A 194 -14.78 3.22 15.37
N MET A 195 -14.56 3.46 14.07
CA MET A 195 -13.25 3.50 13.46
C MET A 195 -12.95 4.87 12.88
N PHE A 196 -11.70 5.31 12.99
CA PHE A 196 -11.16 6.41 12.21
C PHE A 196 -10.32 5.84 11.07
N CYS A 197 -10.66 6.21 9.84
CA CYS A 197 -10.01 5.73 8.63
C CYS A 197 -9.28 6.87 7.94
N VAL A 198 -8.04 6.59 7.52
CA VAL A 198 -7.22 7.45 6.69
C VAL A 198 -7.04 6.80 5.32
N VAL A 199 -7.08 7.61 4.27
CA VAL A 199 -7.01 7.17 2.88
C VAL A 199 -6.03 8.08 2.13
N TRP A 200 -5.18 7.51 1.28
CA TRP A 200 -4.09 8.21 0.61
C TRP A 200 -3.89 7.78 -0.83
N ASN A 201 -3.18 8.62 -1.59
CA ASN A 201 -2.55 8.24 -2.86
C ASN A 201 -1.15 7.66 -2.60
N LYS A 202 -0.64 6.84 -3.51
CA LYS A 202 0.76 6.35 -3.49
C LYS A 202 1.75 7.50 -3.38
N ILE A 203 1.52 8.45 -4.28
CA ILE A 203 2.37 9.59 -4.52
C ILE A 203 1.79 10.74 -3.73
N GLY A 204 2.63 11.37 -2.93
CA GLY A 204 2.24 12.49 -2.09
C GLY A 204 1.96 13.76 -2.89
N SER A 205 1.48 14.78 -2.18
CA SER A 205 1.18 16.09 -2.76
C SER A 205 2.41 16.82 -3.30
N ASP A 206 3.61 16.41 -2.89
CA ASP A 206 4.89 16.91 -3.37
C ASP A 206 5.48 16.10 -4.56
N GLY A 207 4.82 15.01 -4.96
CA GLY A 207 5.28 14.09 -6.01
C GLY A 207 6.21 12.97 -5.53
N GLY A 208 6.47 12.88 -4.22
CA GLY A 208 7.21 11.82 -3.54
C GLY A 208 6.44 10.51 -3.44
N VAL A 209 7.09 9.43 -3.00
CA VAL A 209 6.41 8.15 -2.68
C VAL A 209 6.16 8.10 -1.18
N ASP A 210 5.22 8.93 -0.74
CA ASP A 210 5.06 9.32 0.67
C ASP A 210 3.62 9.72 1.04
N GLY A 211 2.62 9.48 0.19
CA GLY A 211 1.23 9.79 0.55
C GLY A 211 0.70 8.97 1.74
N PHE A 212 1.37 7.86 2.09
CA PHE A 212 1.10 7.04 3.27
C PHE A 212 1.66 7.63 4.59
N PHE A 213 2.27 8.81 4.56
CA PHE A 213 2.57 9.58 5.77
C PHE A 213 1.33 10.33 6.23
N LEU A 214 1.07 10.35 7.54
CA LEU A 214 -0.15 10.93 8.11
C LEU A 214 -0.34 12.42 7.76
N SER A 215 0.75 13.14 7.48
CA SER A 215 0.74 14.54 7.05
C SER A 215 0.24 14.76 5.63
N ASP A 216 0.12 13.71 4.82
CA ASP A 216 -0.11 13.78 3.37
C ASP A 216 -1.19 12.81 2.86
N THR A 217 -2.06 12.35 3.77
CA THR A 217 -3.23 11.55 3.44
C THR A 217 -4.24 12.38 2.63
N ALA A 218 -4.87 11.77 1.63
CA ALA A 218 -5.81 12.43 0.73
C ALA A 218 -7.16 12.75 1.40
N THR A 219 -7.71 11.81 2.18
CA THR A 219 -8.97 12.03 2.88
C THR A 219 -9.09 11.16 4.13
N THR A 220 -10.05 11.49 4.99
CA THR A 220 -10.34 10.75 6.21
C THR A 220 -11.84 10.63 6.43
N PHE A 221 -12.27 9.62 7.18
CA PHE A 221 -13.65 9.48 7.60
C PHE A 221 -13.76 8.69 8.91
N THR A 222 -14.88 8.86 9.60
CA THR A 222 -15.26 8.00 10.73
C THR A 222 -16.29 6.99 10.25
N LEU A 223 -16.09 5.72 10.59
CA LEU A 223 -17.02 4.63 10.35
C LEU A 223 -17.63 4.22 11.70
N ALA A 224 -18.93 4.47 11.89
CA ALA A 224 -19.61 3.99 13.09
C ALA A 224 -19.64 2.45 13.13
N ALA A 225 -19.69 1.87 14.34
CA ALA A 225 -19.81 0.43 14.51
C ALA A 225 -21.00 -0.14 13.71
N GLY A 226 -20.74 -1.20 12.92
CA GLY A 226 -21.72 -1.85 12.06
C GLY A 226 -22.18 -1.05 10.84
N ALA A 227 -21.63 0.15 10.60
CA ALA A 227 -21.92 0.96 9.43
C ALA A 227 -21.07 0.55 8.21
N GLU A 228 -21.33 1.22 7.09
CA GLU A 228 -20.59 1.07 5.84
C GLU A 228 -20.19 2.45 5.31
N GLN A 229 -19.00 2.54 4.71
CA GLN A 229 -18.53 3.71 3.96
C GLN A 229 -18.07 3.26 2.58
N TYR A 230 -18.39 4.05 1.57
CA TYR A 230 -17.96 3.83 0.20
C TYR A 230 -17.01 4.95 -0.23
N ILE A 231 -15.94 4.59 -0.95
CA ILE A 231 -15.15 5.55 -1.72
C ILE A 231 -15.21 5.16 -3.20
N ALA A 232 -15.31 6.15 -4.08
CA ALA A 232 -15.01 6.00 -5.49
C ALA A 232 -13.58 6.44 -5.78
N LEU A 233 -12.95 5.77 -6.73
CA LEU A 233 -11.62 6.08 -7.22
C LEU A 233 -11.71 6.46 -8.70
N ASP A 234 -11.07 7.54 -9.10
CA ASP A 234 -10.92 7.83 -10.53
C ASP A 234 -9.96 6.80 -11.16
N ALA A 235 -10.06 6.60 -12.46
CA ALA A 235 -9.17 5.68 -13.16
C ALA A 235 -7.70 6.06 -12.96
N ASN A 236 -6.84 5.05 -12.97
CA ASN A 236 -5.40 5.13 -12.73
C ASN A 236 -5.02 5.67 -11.34
N THR A 237 -5.88 5.54 -10.33
CA THR A 237 -5.58 5.89 -8.93
C THR A 237 -4.84 4.75 -8.23
N GLN A 238 -3.64 5.02 -7.73
CA GLN A 238 -2.91 4.12 -6.83
C GLN A 238 -2.89 4.68 -5.42
N GLY A 239 -3.16 3.86 -4.42
CA GLY A 239 -3.21 4.33 -3.05
C GLY A 239 -3.50 3.24 -2.03
N GLY A 240 -3.93 3.67 -0.86
CA GLY A 240 -4.31 2.76 0.20
C GLY A 240 -5.16 3.43 1.27
N GLY A 241 -5.58 2.62 2.22
CA GLY A 241 -6.33 3.07 3.37
C GLY A 241 -6.08 2.17 4.58
N ALA A 242 -6.25 2.74 5.76
CA ALA A 242 -6.15 2.01 7.01
C ALA A 242 -7.09 2.62 8.05
N CYS A 243 -7.58 1.78 8.95
CA CYS A 243 -8.54 2.17 9.96
C CYS A 243 -8.09 1.69 11.34
N VAL A 244 -8.36 2.50 12.35
CA VAL A 244 -8.09 2.21 13.76
C VAL A 244 -9.34 2.42 14.59
N GLU A 245 -9.48 1.69 15.69
CA GLU A 245 -10.51 1.98 16.68
C GLU A 245 -10.31 3.40 17.23
N GLY A 246 -11.37 4.21 17.18
CA GLY A 246 -11.30 5.61 17.53
C GLY A 246 -12.15 6.46 16.60
N THR A 247 -12.09 7.78 16.80
CA THR A 247 -12.90 8.73 16.05
C THR A 247 -12.11 9.93 15.55
N SER A 248 -10.78 9.92 15.72
CA SER A 248 -9.94 11.07 15.45
C SER A 248 -8.56 10.69 14.91
N ILE A 249 -7.92 11.66 14.28
CA ILE A 249 -6.56 11.50 13.74
C ILE A 249 -5.51 11.18 14.82
N SER A 250 -5.75 11.54 16.10
CA SER A 250 -4.85 11.19 17.19
C SER A 250 -4.88 9.71 17.57
N ASP A 251 -5.87 8.96 17.10
CA ASP A 251 -5.96 7.51 17.32
C ASP A 251 -5.09 6.73 16.32
N VAL A 252 -4.70 7.38 15.21
CA VAL A 252 -3.89 6.76 14.15
C VAL A 252 -2.52 6.38 14.68
N LEU A 253 -2.16 5.11 14.52
CA LEU A 253 -0.83 4.61 14.83
C LEU A 253 0.13 5.03 13.72
N THR A 254 1.27 5.57 14.10
CA THR A 254 2.34 5.92 13.16
C THR A 254 3.67 5.33 13.57
N THR A 255 4.55 5.12 12.60
CA THR A 255 5.96 4.83 12.86
C THR A 255 6.64 6.06 13.47
N THR A 256 7.90 5.92 13.91
CA THR A 256 8.68 7.07 14.42
C THR A 256 8.86 8.18 13.38
N TYR A 257 8.66 7.89 12.09
CA TYR A 257 8.77 8.85 10.99
C TYR A 257 7.43 9.45 10.55
N GLY A 258 6.31 9.03 11.15
CA GLY A 258 4.98 9.56 10.80
C GLY A 258 4.24 8.80 9.69
N GLU A 259 4.81 7.70 9.20
CA GLU A 259 4.14 6.77 8.29
C GLU A 259 3.01 6.04 9.01
N VAL A 260 1.87 5.81 8.33
CA VAL A 260 0.71 5.13 8.89
C VAL A 260 1.05 3.68 9.26
N GLY A 261 1.18 3.39 10.56
CA GLY A 261 1.70 2.14 11.10
C GLY A 261 0.63 1.12 11.46
N MET A 262 -0.22 0.77 10.49
CA MET A 262 -1.41 -0.08 10.68
C MET A 262 -1.49 -1.13 9.57
N THR A 263 -2.49 -2.02 9.62
CA THR A 263 -2.83 -2.88 8.47
C THR A 263 -3.46 -2.03 7.36
N TRP A 264 -2.92 -2.11 6.17
CA TRP A 264 -3.35 -1.36 4.99
C TRP A 264 -4.20 -2.24 4.10
N VAL A 265 -5.21 -1.63 3.48
CA VAL A 265 -5.66 -2.06 2.16
C VAL A 265 -4.86 -1.23 1.15
N GLU A 266 -4.22 -1.88 0.19
CA GLU A 266 -3.56 -1.24 -0.95
C GLU A 266 -4.38 -1.47 -2.21
N TRP A 267 -4.37 -0.51 -3.15
CA TRP A 267 -5.05 -0.64 -4.43
C TRP A 267 -4.33 0.05 -5.58
N ASP A 268 -4.59 -0.48 -6.77
CA ASP A 268 -4.29 0.13 -8.06
C ASP A 268 -5.55 0.01 -8.91
N ALA A 269 -6.19 1.12 -9.23
CA ALA A 269 -7.44 1.13 -9.98
C ALA A 269 -7.16 1.46 -11.44
N GLN A 270 -7.47 0.53 -12.36
CA GLN A 270 -7.36 0.69 -13.82
C GLN A 270 -6.04 1.31 -14.26
N ASN A 271 -4.94 0.61 -13.99
CA ASN A 271 -3.61 1.08 -14.29
C ASN A 271 -3.35 1.11 -15.80
N SER A 272 -3.30 2.30 -16.37
CA SER A 272 -3.06 2.52 -17.80
C SER A 272 -1.65 2.15 -18.28
N SER A 273 -0.68 2.03 -17.37
CA SER A 273 0.65 1.48 -17.67
C SER A 273 0.66 -0.05 -17.70
N ASN A 274 -0.44 -0.67 -17.29
CA ASN A 274 -0.63 -2.10 -17.20
C ASN A 274 -2.00 -2.52 -17.77
N ASP A 275 -2.25 -2.13 -19.02
CA ASP A 275 -3.41 -2.58 -19.79
C ASP A 275 -4.77 -2.41 -19.06
N ASP A 276 -4.90 -1.36 -18.23
CA ASP A 276 -6.08 -1.00 -17.43
C ASP A 276 -6.51 -2.05 -16.40
N TRP A 277 -5.61 -2.95 -16.00
CA TRP A 277 -5.84 -3.87 -14.89
C TRP A 277 -5.89 -3.14 -13.55
N SER A 278 -6.66 -3.71 -12.63
CA SER A 278 -6.68 -3.29 -11.23
C SER A 278 -6.07 -4.35 -10.32
N GLY A 279 -5.63 -3.92 -9.14
CA GLY A 279 -5.18 -4.80 -8.07
C GLY A 279 -5.59 -4.26 -6.71
N ALA A 280 -5.68 -5.15 -5.74
CA ALA A 280 -5.83 -4.77 -4.34
C ALA A 280 -5.35 -5.87 -3.41
N ASP A 281 -4.83 -5.48 -2.25
CA ASP A 281 -4.35 -6.42 -1.25
C ASP A 281 -4.51 -5.86 0.16
N ALA A 282 -4.32 -6.73 1.14
CA ALA A 282 -4.16 -6.39 2.53
C ALA A 282 -2.67 -6.53 2.86
N SER A 283 -2.12 -5.56 3.58
CA SER A 283 -0.71 -5.55 3.96
C SER A 283 -0.56 -5.17 5.42
N CYS A 284 0.25 -5.91 6.17
CA CYS A 284 0.65 -5.57 7.53
C CYS A 284 2.16 -5.33 7.67
N ILE A 285 2.86 -5.12 6.55
CA ILE A 285 4.31 -4.92 6.51
C ILE A 285 4.72 -3.79 7.47
N VAL A 286 4.12 -2.61 7.32
CA VAL A 286 4.50 -1.42 8.11
C VAL A 286 4.22 -1.62 9.60
N ALA A 287 3.05 -2.19 9.93
CA ALA A 287 2.72 -2.49 11.32
C ALA A 287 3.74 -3.48 11.94
N GLN A 288 4.10 -4.55 11.22
CA GLN A 288 5.05 -5.55 11.70
C GLN A 288 6.47 -4.97 11.84
N ASP A 289 6.96 -4.24 10.84
CA ASP A 289 8.31 -3.64 10.84
C ASP A 289 8.46 -2.58 11.94
N ALA A 290 7.39 -1.84 12.22
CA ALA A 290 7.37 -0.85 13.31
C ALA A 290 7.10 -1.46 14.70
N GLY A 291 6.80 -2.76 14.78
CA GLY A 291 6.42 -3.42 16.03
C GLY A 291 5.09 -2.93 16.60
N LEU A 292 4.19 -2.47 15.73
CA LEU A 292 2.85 -1.97 16.05
C LEU A 292 1.80 -3.07 15.93
N THR A 293 0.60 -2.79 16.44
CA THR A 293 -0.53 -3.72 16.38
C THR A 293 -0.96 -3.96 14.93
N VAL A 294 -1.14 -5.24 14.59
CA VAL A 294 -1.78 -5.66 13.33
C VAL A 294 -3.29 -5.78 13.55
N ASN A 295 -4.06 -4.88 12.95
CA ASN A 295 -5.51 -4.95 12.90
C ASN A 295 -5.96 -6.01 11.89
N GLY A 296 -7.08 -6.65 12.19
CA GLY A 296 -7.73 -7.58 11.26
C GLY A 296 -8.27 -6.86 10.03
N MET A 297 -8.04 -7.41 8.84
CA MET A 297 -8.54 -6.90 7.58
C MET A 297 -8.73 -8.01 6.57
N GLN A 298 -9.85 -7.98 5.85
CA GLN A 298 -10.07 -8.81 4.67
C GLN A 298 -10.54 -7.94 3.50
N VAL A 299 -9.82 -8.01 2.39
CA VAL A 299 -10.09 -7.31 1.14
C VAL A 299 -10.56 -8.35 0.13
N CYS A 300 -11.80 -8.23 -0.36
CA CYS A 300 -12.37 -9.18 -1.32
C CYS A 300 -12.92 -8.49 -2.55
N LEU A 301 -12.92 -9.21 -3.67
CA LEU A 301 -13.61 -8.79 -4.89
C LEU A 301 -15.13 -8.85 -4.68
N GLU A 302 -15.86 -7.78 -5.00
CA GLU A 302 -17.31 -7.70 -4.78
C GLU A 302 -18.08 -8.73 -5.63
N SER A 303 -17.62 -8.99 -6.85
CA SER A 303 -18.24 -9.97 -7.76
C SER A 303 -17.93 -11.43 -7.40
N ASP A 304 -16.92 -11.68 -6.59
CA ASP A 304 -16.50 -13.01 -6.14
C ASP A 304 -15.84 -12.95 -4.76
N SER A 305 -16.64 -13.12 -3.71
CA SER A 305 -16.17 -13.10 -2.33
C SER A 305 -15.30 -14.30 -1.92
N SER A 306 -15.00 -15.22 -2.84
CA SER A 306 -13.97 -16.25 -2.62
C SER A 306 -12.56 -15.77 -2.97
N GLN A 307 -12.45 -14.68 -3.76
CA GLN A 307 -11.19 -14.03 -4.06
C GLN A 307 -10.94 -12.92 -3.04
N CYS A 308 -10.09 -13.23 -2.07
CA CYS A 308 -9.75 -12.30 -0.99
C CYS A 308 -8.24 -12.24 -0.76
N SER A 309 -7.82 -11.18 -0.10
CA SER A 309 -6.56 -10.97 0.57
C SER A 309 -6.87 -10.66 2.03
N SER A 310 -6.33 -11.43 2.98
CA SER A 310 -6.77 -11.35 4.36
C SER A 310 -5.67 -11.54 5.40
N ILE A 311 -5.76 -10.76 6.47
CA ILE A 311 -4.86 -10.75 7.62
C ILE A 311 -5.76 -10.70 8.85
N SER A 312 -5.75 -11.73 9.69
CA SER A 312 -6.47 -11.68 10.97
C SER A 312 -5.74 -10.78 11.97
N ALA A 313 -6.44 -10.38 13.04
CA ALA A 313 -5.81 -9.65 14.14
C ALA A 313 -4.52 -10.33 14.63
N GLY A 314 -3.47 -9.53 14.80
CA GLY A 314 -2.13 -10.00 15.17
C GLY A 314 -1.41 -10.84 14.10
N ALA A 315 -1.90 -10.85 12.85
CA ALA A 315 -1.40 -11.69 11.76
C ALA A 315 -1.34 -13.19 12.11
N THR A 316 -2.30 -13.68 12.91
CA THR A 316 -2.33 -15.09 13.33
C THR A 316 -2.74 -16.04 12.20
N SER A 317 -3.40 -15.51 11.18
CA SER A 317 -3.72 -16.16 9.90
C SER A 317 -3.56 -15.12 8.79
N VAL A 318 -2.86 -15.49 7.73
CA VAL A 318 -2.60 -14.65 6.57
C VAL A 318 -2.88 -15.49 5.34
N ASP A 319 -3.70 -14.97 4.44
CA ASP A 319 -4.04 -15.62 3.17
C ASP A 319 -4.03 -14.59 2.04
N ASN A 320 -3.23 -14.87 1.02
CA ASN A 320 -3.09 -14.01 -0.16
C ASN A 320 -2.87 -12.52 0.16
N ALA A 321 -2.06 -12.24 1.20
CA ALA A 321 -1.82 -10.91 1.74
C ALA A 321 -0.34 -10.71 2.11
N TYR A 322 0.08 -9.46 2.29
CA TYR A 322 1.48 -9.13 2.56
C TYR A 322 1.79 -9.02 4.05
N THR A 323 2.86 -9.70 4.44
CA THR A 323 3.56 -9.63 5.73
C THR A 323 4.98 -9.13 5.49
N ALA A 324 5.69 -8.74 6.56
CA ALA A 324 7.06 -8.22 6.49
C ALA A 324 8.03 -9.16 5.74
N ASP A 325 7.89 -10.48 5.90
CA ASP A 325 8.71 -11.49 5.21
C ASP A 325 8.37 -11.65 3.72
N LEU A 326 7.17 -11.22 3.31
CA LEU A 326 6.74 -11.14 1.92
C LEU A 326 6.95 -9.76 1.33
N ALA A 327 7.76 -8.91 1.97
CA ALA A 327 8.08 -7.61 1.43
C ALA A 327 8.55 -7.76 -0.02
N ASP A 328 9.67 -8.41 -0.32
CA ASP A 328 10.16 -8.44 -1.71
C ASP A 328 9.34 -9.33 -2.68
N ALA A 329 8.20 -9.88 -2.23
CA ALA A 329 7.30 -10.65 -3.07
C ALA A 329 6.49 -9.75 -4.02
N ASP A 330 6.08 -10.37 -5.11
CA ASP A 330 5.16 -9.85 -6.10
C ASP A 330 4.16 -10.97 -6.42
N GLY A 331 2.99 -10.66 -6.95
CA GLY A 331 1.98 -11.69 -7.25
C GLY A 331 0.82 -11.78 -6.25
N VAL A 332 0.95 -11.20 -5.06
CA VAL A 332 0.02 -11.44 -3.93
C VAL A 332 -1.15 -10.45 -3.98
N GLY A 333 -2.35 -10.94 -3.65
CA GLY A 333 -3.57 -10.15 -3.61
C GLY A 333 -4.52 -10.43 -4.77
N LEU A 334 -5.40 -9.49 -5.02
CA LEU A 334 -6.38 -9.51 -6.11
C LEU A 334 -5.75 -8.97 -7.39
N ASN A 335 -5.99 -9.65 -8.50
CA ASN A 335 -5.60 -9.19 -9.84
C ASN A 335 -6.85 -9.20 -10.72
N ILE A 336 -7.29 -8.02 -11.16
CA ILE A 336 -8.63 -7.80 -11.71
C ILE A 336 -8.50 -7.18 -13.09
N ASP A 337 -9.17 -7.76 -14.08
CA ASP A 337 -9.26 -7.20 -15.43
C ASP A 337 -10.30 -6.06 -15.45
N GLY A 338 -9.84 -4.81 -15.63
CA GLY A 338 -10.70 -3.63 -15.65
C GLY A 338 -10.98 -3.02 -14.27
N GLY A 339 -12.22 -2.56 -14.05
CA GLY A 339 -12.62 -1.76 -12.89
C GLY A 339 -12.50 -2.46 -11.53
N LEU A 340 -12.13 -1.70 -10.51
CA LEU A 340 -11.88 -2.19 -9.15
C LEU A 340 -13.13 -2.09 -8.27
N LYS A 341 -13.82 -3.19 -7.98
CA LYS A 341 -14.92 -3.21 -7.00
C LYS A 341 -14.61 -4.14 -5.84
N ILE A 342 -14.20 -3.58 -4.72
CA ILE A 342 -13.73 -4.36 -3.56
C ILE A 342 -14.45 -3.98 -2.27
N THR A 343 -14.47 -4.94 -1.35
CA THR A 343 -14.95 -4.75 0.03
C THR A 343 -13.81 -4.95 1.00
N VAL A 344 -13.73 -4.10 2.02
CA VAL A 344 -12.75 -4.11 3.11
C VAL A 344 -13.49 -4.35 4.42
N ASN A 345 -13.42 -5.59 4.90
CA ASN A 345 -13.96 -6.00 6.18
C ASN A 345 -12.93 -5.72 7.28
N LEU A 346 -13.24 -4.76 8.15
CA LEU A 346 -12.38 -4.32 9.26
C LEU A 346 -12.57 -5.17 10.54
N GLY A 347 -13.53 -6.09 10.54
CA GLY A 347 -13.83 -6.99 11.66
C GLY A 347 -13.36 -8.44 11.43
N TYR A 348 -12.42 -8.65 10.50
CA TYR A 348 -11.90 -9.98 10.15
C TYR A 348 -10.89 -10.53 11.18
#